data_AF-A0A1V5MGB9-F1
#
_entry.id   AF-A0A1V5MGB9-F1
#
_cell.length_a   1.000
_cell.length_b   1.000
_cell.length_c   1.000
_cell.angle_alpha   90.00
_cell.angle_beta   90.00
_cell.angle_gamma   90.00
#
_symmetry.space_group_name_H-M   'P 1'
#
loop_
_entity.id
_entity.type
_entity.pdbx_description
1 polymer ?
#
loop_
_entity_poly.entity_id
_entity_poly.type
_entity_poly.pdbx_seq_one_letter_code
_entity_poly.pdbx_strand_id
1 'polypeptide(L)'
;MVTARVHDYGLELTQNSKVGWAFSLSRSESCVNATEICKRLCYGNGVRYQSAAQRHKRLRNYRTSEFLLRKGGPKLLAQNLVALVDQARPVDWLAAQISGEATNLPYTLRIHDVGDYFSCDYARAWLIAIRQRPQCKFWFYTRSFLEPKLLSVLSEHASESNCQGFLSIDNDNFEQGLLAFSSYPGVWKLALMQPEEEKLPVNLLPAVRDVVSPGEIINFPYHRAGKHVQPLKVEPLTNCPQITTTAYPLQTNRSEPKPCQSCSLCLPG
;
A
#
# COMPACT_ATOMS: atom_id res chain seq x y z
N MET A 1 11.01 -31.86 3.01
CA MET A 1 9.80 -31.01 3.05
C MET A 1 9.29 -30.96 4.48
N VAL A 2 9.31 -29.79 5.13
CA VAL A 2 8.70 -29.65 6.46
C VAL A 2 7.18 -29.64 6.24
N THR A 3 6.47 -30.60 6.81
CA THR A 3 5.00 -30.68 6.77
C THR A 3 4.41 -29.49 7.52
N ALA A 4 3.74 -28.59 6.80
CA ALA A 4 3.05 -27.46 7.41
C ALA A 4 1.91 -27.99 8.30
N ARG A 5 1.89 -27.57 9.56
CA ARG A 5 0.83 -27.90 10.52
C ARG A 5 -0.30 -26.89 10.39
N VAL A 6 -1.50 -27.24 10.85
CA VAL A 6 -2.66 -26.31 10.85
C VAL A 6 -2.34 -24.98 11.56
N HIS A 7 -1.51 -25.03 12.61
CA HIS A 7 -1.07 -23.85 13.36
C HIS A 7 -0.07 -22.95 12.61
N ASP A 8 0.42 -23.37 11.44
CA ASP A 8 1.29 -22.56 10.57
C ASP A 8 0.48 -21.64 9.63
N TYR A 9 -0.84 -21.59 9.78
CA TYR A 9 -1.75 -20.76 9.00
C TYR A 9 -2.47 -19.73 9.89
N GLY A 10 -2.85 -18.61 9.29
CA GLY A 10 -3.55 -17.51 9.95
C GLY A 10 -3.17 -16.16 9.35
N LEU A 11 -4.18 -15.34 9.10
CA LEU A 11 -3.99 -13.95 8.65
C LEU A 11 -3.85 -13.04 9.87
N GLU A 12 -2.93 -12.08 9.79
CA GLU A 12 -2.69 -11.10 10.85
C GLU A 12 -2.34 -9.73 10.27
N LEU A 13 -2.85 -8.67 10.91
CA LEU A 13 -2.45 -7.30 10.61
C LEU A 13 -1.08 -6.95 11.21
N THR A 14 -0.45 -5.94 10.62
CA THR A 14 0.67 -5.21 11.18
C THR A 14 0.21 -3.82 11.62
N GLN A 15 0.93 -3.24 12.58
CA GLN A 15 0.78 -1.83 12.93
C GLN A 15 2.05 -1.05 12.57
N ASN A 16 1.87 0.19 12.19
CA ASN A 16 2.94 1.10 11.82
C ASN A 16 2.68 2.50 12.38
N SER A 17 3.72 3.11 12.95
CA SER A 17 3.71 4.49 13.45
C SER A 17 3.38 5.56 12.40
N LYS A 18 3.43 5.24 11.10
CA LYS A 18 3.06 6.14 10.01
C LYS A 18 1.61 6.02 9.56
N VAL A 19 1.05 4.80 9.53
CA VAL A 19 -0.21 4.50 8.81
C VAL A 19 -1.30 3.84 9.65
N GLY A 20 -0.97 3.35 10.85
CA GLY A 20 -1.90 2.58 11.66
C GLY A 20 -1.88 1.12 11.23
N TRP A 21 -3.06 0.59 10.92
CA TRP A 21 -3.24 -0.80 10.49
C TRP A 21 -2.79 -1.03 9.05
N ALA A 22 -2.10 -2.15 8.83
CA ALA A 22 -1.77 -2.63 7.50
C ALA A 22 -1.89 -4.14 7.41
N PHE A 23 -2.19 -4.67 6.22
CA PHE A 23 -2.01 -6.09 5.91
C PHE A 23 -0.78 -6.25 5.04
N SER A 24 0.12 -7.19 5.33
CA SER A 24 1.36 -7.32 4.59
C SER A 24 1.73 -8.76 4.28
N LEU A 25 2.41 -8.93 3.15
CA LEU A 25 2.87 -10.21 2.63
C LEU A 25 4.39 -10.30 2.70
N SER A 26 4.89 -11.51 2.46
CA SER A 26 6.32 -11.70 2.36
C SER A 26 6.83 -11.29 0.98
N ARG A 27 7.79 -10.36 0.97
CA ARG A 27 8.33 -9.81 -0.27
C ARG A 27 8.99 -10.84 -1.19
N SER A 28 9.60 -11.88 -0.63
CA SER A 28 10.33 -12.87 -1.42
C SER A 28 9.38 -13.71 -2.27
N GLU A 29 8.17 -13.92 -1.76
CA GLU A 29 7.15 -14.74 -2.39
C GLU A 29 6.13 -13.90 -3.19
N SER A 30 5.86 -12.65 -2.78
CA SER A 30 4.75 -11.87 -3.35
C SER A 30 5.16 -10.75 -4.32
N CYS A 31 6.40 -10.23 -4.27
CA CYS A 31 6.78 -9.06 -5.07
C CYS A 31 7.22 -9.45 -6.49
N VAL A 32 6.27 -9.76 -7.36
CA VAL A 32 6.52 -10.29 -8.72
C VAL A 32 7.26 -9.32 -9.65
N ASN A 33 7.06 -8.01 -9.49
CA ASN A 33 7.65 -6.97 -10.36
C ASN A 33 8.58 -6.01 -9.59
N ALA A 34 9.25 -6.48 -8.54
CA ALA A 34 10.20 -5.65 -7.80
C ALA A 34 11.45 -5.35 -8.65
N THR A 35 11.71 -4.07 -8.91
CA THR A 35 12.94 -3.58 -9.54
C THR A 35 14.14 -3.72 -8.61
N GLU A 36 15.36 -3.58 -9.12
CA GLU A 36 16.57 -3.65 -8.29
C GLU A 36 16.61 -2.50 -7.27
N ILE A 37 16.19 -1.30 -7.66
CA ILE A 37 16.05 -0.17 -6.72
C ILE A 37 14.99 -0.51 -5.66
N CYS A 38 13.83 -1.05 -6.05
CA CYS A 38 12.80 -1.48 -5.11
C CYS A 38 13.34 -2.49 -4.10
N LYS A 39 14.02 -3.54 -4.56
CA LYS A 39 14.61 -4.57 -3.70
C LYS A 39 15.62 -3.99 -2.73
N ARG A 40 16.46 -3.04 -3.17
CA ARG A 40 17.46 -2.36 -2.34
C ARG A 40 16.84 -1.44 -1.30
N LEU A 41 15.84 -0.64 -1.69
CA LEU A 41 15.23 0.37 -0.83
C LEU A 41 14.05 -0.15 0.01
N CYS A 42 13.59 -1.37 -0.26
CA CYS A 42 12.45 -2.03 0.39
C CYS A 42 12.44 -1.83 1.91
N TYR A 43 11.28 -1.45 2.47
CA TYR A 43 11.09 -1.36 3.92
C TYR A 43 11.39 -2.69 4.65
N GLY A 44 11.26 -3.82 3.95
CA GLY A 44 11.67 -5.15 4.40
C GLY A 44 13.19 -5.38 4.47
N ASN A 45 14.04 -4.43 4.11
CA ASN A 45 15.48 -4.48 4.42
C ASN A 45 15.81 -3.85 5.78
N GLY A 46 14.83 -3.24 6.45
CA GLY A 46 15.01 -2.49 7.69
C GLY A 46 14.09 -2.98 8.80
N VAL A 47 13.52 -2.03 9.56
CA VAL A 47 12.74 -2.29 10.78
C VAL A 47 11.63 -3.33 10.59
N ARG A 48 11.02 -3.42 9.40
CA ARG A 48 9.91 -4.35 9.12
C ARG A 48 10.32 -5.83 9.11
N TYR A 49 11.61 -6.15 8.99
CA TYR A 49 12.16 -7.52 8.88
C TYR A 49 13.33 -7.76 9.84
N GLN A 50 13.55 -6.84 10.78
CA GLN A 50 14.64 -6.93 11.77
C GLN A 50 14.55 -8.21 12.61
N SER A 51 13.34 -8.68 12.95
CA SER A 51 13.15 -9.91 13.73
C SER A 51 12.56 -11.05 12.90
N ALA A 52 12.95 -12.29 13.25
CA ALA A 52 12.41 -13.50 12.64
C ALA A 52 10.88 -13.58 12.74
N ALA A 53 10.31 -13.10 13.85
CA ALA A 53 8.86 -13.04 14.07
C ALA A 53 8.13 -12.18 13.02
N GLN A 54 8.69 -11.01 12.68
CA GLN A 54 8.09 -10.11 11.68
C GLN A 54 8.13 -10.70 10.26
N ARG A 55 9.19 -11.46 9.95
CA ARG A 55 9.30 -12.21 8.69
C ARG A 55 8.31 -13.36 8.65
N HIS A 56 8.26 -14.14 9.73
CA HIS A 56 7.38 -15.29 9.86
C HIS A 56 5.90 -14.88 9.72
N LYS A 57 5.49 -13.77 10.33
CA LYS A 57 4.12 -13.22 10.20
C LYS A 57 3.73 -12.98 8.74
N ARG A 58 4.58 -12.28 7.99
CA ARG A 58 4.32 -11.95 6.57
C ARG A 58 4.34 -13.18 5.67
N LEU A 59 5.24 -14.12 5.94
CA LEU A 59 5.27 -15.41 5.25
C LEU A 59 4.03 -16.24 5.55
N ARG A 60 3.55 -16.23 6.79
CA ARG A 60 2.31 -16.88 7.20
C ARG A 60 1.10 -16.28 6.49
N ASN A 61 1.02 -14.95 6.39
CA ASN A 61 -0.03 -14.27 5.62
C ASN A 61 -0.05 -14.72 4.15
N TYR A 62 1.13 -14.79 3.50
CA TYR A 62 1.25 -15.29 2.12
C TYR A 62 0.78 -16.74 2.00
N ARG A 63 1.33 -17.66 2.81
CA ARG A 63 0.97 -19.08 2.79
C ARG A 63 -0.51 -19.33 3.06
N THR A 64 -1.11 -18.54 3.95
CA THR A 64 -2.53 -18.62 4.27
C THR A 64 -3.37 -18.10 3.12
N SER A 65 -2.96 -17.01 2.47
CA SER A 65 -3.65 -16.49 1.28
C SER A 65 -3.68 -17.55 0.18
N GLU A 66 -2.52 -18.13 -0.16
CA GLU A 66 -2.39 -19.23 -1.12
C GLU A 66 -3.25 -20.45 -0.75
N PHE A 67 -3.22 -20.84 0.53
CA PHE A 67 -4.00 -21.97 1.01
C PHE A 67 -5.51 -21.74 0.82
N LEU A 68 -6.03 -20.58 1.22
CA LEU A 68 -7.44 -20.25 1.10
C LEU A 68 -7.87 -20.10 -0.36
N LEU A 69 -7.04 -19.50 -1.20
CA LEU A 69 -7.28 -19.41 -2.65
C LEU A 69 -7.38 -20.81 -3.27
N ARG A 70 -6.47 -21.71 -2.93
CA ARG A 70 -6.53 -23.11 -3.42
C ARG A 70 -7.75 -23.87 -2.90
N LYS A 71 -8.24 -23.56 -1.69
CA LYS A 71 -9.36 -24.28 -1.06
C LYS A 71 -10.73 -23.77 -1.47
N GLY A 72 -10.88 -22.47 -1.75
CA GLY A 72 -12.18 -21.88 -2.05
C GLY A 72 -12.13 -20.61 -2.87
N GLY A 73 -11.00 -20.34 -3.52
CA GLY A 73 -10.82 -19.20 -4.41
C GLY A 73 -10.90 -17.84 -3.72
N PRO A 74 -11.10 -16.76 -4.51
CA PRO A 74 -11.14 -15.39 -4.01
C PRO A 74 -12.19 -15.17 -2.91
N LYS A 75 -13.35 -15.82 -3.00
CA LYS A 75 -14.45 -15.65 -2.03
C LYS A 75 -14.07 -16.13 -0.64
N LEU A 76 -13.42 -17.29 -0.53
CA LEU A 76 -12.98 -17.82 0.76
C LEU A 76 -11.90 -16.94 1.40
N LEU A 77 -10.93 -16.47 0.60
CA LEU A 77 -9.94 -15.53 1.10
C LEU A 77 -10.60 -14.21 1.53
N ALA A 78 -11.52 -13.67 0.74
CA ALA A 78 -12.22 -12.43 1.03
C ALA A 78 -12.98 -12.48 2.36
N GLN A 79 -13.68 -13.58 2.68
CA GLN A 79 -14.35 -13.75 3.97
C GLN A 79 -13.40 -13.56 5.17
N ASN A 80 -12.17 -14.10 5.05
CA ASN A 80 -11.15 -13.99 6.08
C ASN A 80 -10.50 -12.60 6.11
N LEU A 81 -10.30 -11.98 4.95
CA LEU A 81 -9.83 -10.59 4.86
C LEU A 81 -10.83 -9.61 5.48
N VAL A 82 -12.12 -9.82 5.25
CA VAL A 82 -13.21 -9.00 5.83
C VAL A 82 -13.21 -9.08 7.35
N ALA A 83 -13.11 -10.30 7.91
CA ALA A 83 -12.99 -10.48 9.36
C ALA A 83 -11.74 -9.79 9.92
N LEU A 84 -10.64 -9.77 9.16
CA LEU A 84 -9.41 -9.09 9.55
C LEU A 84 -9.55 -7.56 9.48
N VAL A 85 -10.21 -7.03 8.44
CA VAL A 85 -10.53 -5.61 8.31
C VAL A 85 -11.40 -5.13 9.47
N ASP A 86 -12.33 -5.96 9.93
CA ASP A 86 -13.19 -5.64 11.09
C ASP A 86 -12.41 -5.49 12.40
N GLN A 87 -11.27 -6.17 12.55
CA GLN A 87 -10.37 -6.00 13.70
C GLN A 87 -9.68 -4.63 13.71
N ALA A 88 -9.64 -3.93 12.58
CA ALA A 88 -9.05 -2.60 12.45
C ALA A 88 -10.02 -1.45 12.77
N ARG A 89 -11.28 -1.76 13.14
CA ARG A 89 -12.27 -0.73 13.51
C ARG A 89 -11.78 0.08 14.72
N PRO A 90 -11.99 1.41 14.72
CA PRO A 90 -11.78 2.25 15.90
C PRO A 90 -12.57 1.74 17.12
N VAL A 91 -12.06 1.97 18.33
CA VAL A 91 -12.67 1.47 19.56
C VAL A 91 -14.08 2.03 19.81
N ASP A 92 -14.31 3.25 19.35
CA ASP A 92 -15.57 4.01 19.43
C ASP A 92 -16.47 3.80 18.21
N TRP A 93 -16.13 2.87 17.32
CA TRP A 93 -16.87 2.57 16.10
C TRP A 93 -18.37 2.36 16.35
N LEU A 94 -18.73 1.55 17.35
CA LEU A 94 -20.13 1.26 17.63
C LEU A 94 -20.90 2.51 18.07
N ALA A 95 -20.29 3.32 18.94
CA ALA A 95 -20.89 4.55 19.42
C ALA A 95 -21.10 5.53 18.26
N ALA A 96 -20.07 5.74 17.43
CA ALA A 96 -20.11 6.58 16.24
C ALA A 96 -21.21 6.15 15.25
N GLN A 97 -21.38 4.85 15.00
CA GLN A 97 -22.42 4.35 14.11
C GLN A 97 -23.84 4.59 14.63
N ILE A 98 -24.04 4.56 15.95
CA ILE A 98 -25.36 4.78 16.56
C ILE A 98 -25.66 6.28 16.69
N SER A 99 -24.66 7.10 17.05
CA SER A 99 -24.81 8.54 17.23
C SER A 99 -24.79 9.33 15.92
N GLY A 100 -24.24 8.76 14.84
CA GLY A 100 -23.99 9.48 13.59
C GLY A 100 -22.75 10.38 13.64
N GLU A 101 -21.94 10.28 14.70
CA GLU A 101 -20.70 11.04 14.86
C GLU A 101 -19.51 10.37 14.14
N ALA A 102 -18.43 11.12 13.93
CA ALA A 102 -17.18 10.56 13.44
C ALA A 102 -16.44 9.82 14.56
N THR A 103 -15.69 8.77 14.21
CA THR A 103 -14.78 8.11 15.15
C THR A 103 -13.58 9.00 15.45
N ASN A 104 -13.03 8.89 16.66
CA ASN A 104 -11.81 9.59 17.09
C ASN A 104 -10.60 9.26 16.22
N LEU A 105 -10.55 8.04 15.68
CA LEU A 105 -9.53 7.62 14.71
C LEU A 105 -10.18 7.28 13.37
N PRO A 106 -9.60 7.70 12.24
CA PRO A 106 -10.09 7.29 10.93
C PRO A 106 -9.99 5.77 10.73
N TYR A 107 -11.11 5.13 10.35
CA TYR A 107 -11.11 3.71 10.00
C TYR A 107 -10.40 3.49 8.67
N THR A 108 -9.12 3.12 8.74
CA THR A 108 -8.21 3.06 7.60
C THR A 108 -7.40 1.78 7.63
N LEU A 109 -7.13 1.21 6.45
CA LEU A 109 -6.27 0.04 6.32
C LEU A 109 -5.40 0.16 5.08
N ARG A 110 -4.07 0.11 5.29
CA ARG A 110 -3.13 0.03 4.18
C ARG A 110 -2.99 -1.40 3.70
N ILE A 111 -3.23 -1.64 2.41
CA ILE A 111 -2.91 -2.93 1.79
C ILE A 111 -1.43 -2.86 1.39
N HIS A 112 -0.64 -3.73 2.02
CA HIS A 112 0.81 -3.90 1.91
C HIS A 112 1.66 -2.74 2.46
N ASP A 113 2.24 -2.94 3.65
CA ASP A 113 3.44 -2.22 4.08
C ASP A 113 4.73 -2.83 3.49
N VAL A 114 4.66 -4.14 3.22
CA VAL A 114 5.65 -4.98 2.53
C VAL A 114 4.88 -6.05 1.76
N GLY A 115 5.45 -6.49 0.64
CA GLY A 115 4.78 -7.38 -0.29
C GLY A 115 4.08 -6.59 -1.40
N ASP A 116 3.42 -7.31 -2.29
CA ASP A 116 2.61 -6.74 -3.38
C ASP A 116 1.57 -7.79 -3.82
N TYR A 117 0.67 -7.40 -4.72
CA TYR A 117 -0.25 -8.31 -5.37
C TYR A 117 0.50 -9.32 -6.26
N PHE A 118 0.20 -10.60 -6.12
CA PHE A 118 0.92 -11.67 -6.82
C PHE A 118 0.04 -12.49 -7.79
N SER A 119 -1.29 -12.31 -7.75
CA SER A 119 -2.22 -13.01 -8.65
C SER A 119 -3.56 -12.27 -8.78
N CYS A 120 -4.27 -12.52 -9.89
CA CYS A 120 -5.61 -11.98 -10.10
C CYS A 120 -6.61 -12.44 -9.02
N ASP A 121 -6.51 -13.69 -8.57
CA ASP A 121 -7.44 -14.21 -7.56
C ASP A 121 -7.18 -13.62 -6.17
N TYR A 122 -5.92 -13.35 -5.83
CA TYR A 122 -5.58 -12.58 -4.64
C TYR A 122 -6.11 -11.15 -4.71
N ALA A 123 -5.96 -10.49 -5.87
CA ALA A 123 -6.51 -9.16 -6.09
C ALA A 123 -8.04 -9.16 -5.93
N ARG A 124 -8.76 -10.05 -6.62
CA ARG A 124 -10.23 -10.19 -6.49
C ARG A 124 -10.69 -10.40 -5.05
N ALA A 125 -9.94 -11.12 -4.23
CA ALA A 125 -10.29 -11.29 -2.82
C ALA A 125 -10.29 -9.96 -2.05
N TRP A 126 -9.33 -9.08 -2.33
CA TRP A 126 -9.31 -7.72 -1.80
C TRP A 126 -10.43 -6.85 -2.35
N LEU A 127 -10.73 -6.92 -3.65
CA LEU A 127 -11.86 -6.19 -4.23
C LEU A 127 -13.17 -6.51 -3.51
N ILE A 128 -13.43 -7.79 -3.25
CA ILE A 128 -14.61 -8.23 -2.48
C ILE A 128 -14.57 -7.63 -1.07
N ALA A 129 -13.42 -7.67 -0.38
CA ALA A 129 -13.30 -7.14 0.97
C ALA A 129 -13.50 -5.61 1.05
N ILE A 130 -12.97 -4.88 0.07
CA ILE A 130 -13.12 -3.42 -0.08
C ILE A 130 -14.60 -3.06 -0.24
N ARG A 131 -15.30 -3.71 -1.19
CA ARG A 131 -16.73 -3.51 -1.45
C ARG A 131 -17.62 -3.84 -0.26
N GLN A 132 -17.25 -4.85 0.53
CA GLN A 132 -18.01 -5.24 1.72
C GLN A 132 -17.79 -4.30 2.91
N ARG A 133 -16.81 -3.41 2.87
CA ARG A 133 -16.47 -2.48 3.97
C ARG A 133 -16.34 -1.05 3.45
N PRO A 134 -17.42 -0.45 2.90
CA PRO A 134 -17.39 0.89 2.32
C PRO A 134 -16.97 1.97 3.33
N GLN A 135 -17.12 1.71 4.63
CA GLN A 135 -16.72 2.65 5.68
C GLN A 135 -15.23 2.62 6.02
N CYS A 136 -14.50 1.58 5.61
CA CYS A 136 -13.05 1.53 5.76
C CYS A 136 -12.39 2.21 4.57
N LYS A 137 -11.51 3.18 4.82
CA LYS A 137 -10.69 3.82 3.79
C LYS A 137 -9.43 2.97 3.54
N PHE A 138 -9.38 2.34 2.37
CA PHE A 138 -8.26 1.54 1.90
C PHE A 138 -7.31 2.35 1.04
N TRP A 139 -6.04 1.95 1.04
CA TRP A 139 -5.05 2.50 0.12
C TRP A 139 -3.85 1.58 -0.02
N PHE A 140 -3.18 1.63 -1.17
CA PHE A 140 -2.05 0.77 -1.46
C PHE A 140 -1.11 1.34 -2.51
N TYR A 141 0.13 0.84 -2.50
CA TYR A 141 1.09 1.05 -3.57
C TYR A 141 1.36 -0.29 -4.24
N THR A 142 1.43 -0.31 -5.56
CA THR A 142 1.74 -1.53 -6.30
C THR A 142 2.73 -1.29 -7.43
N ARG A 143 3.53 -2.30 -7.72
CA ARG A 143 4.34 -2.42 -8.95
C ARG A 143 3.81 -3.51 -9.87
N SER A 144 2.69 -4.12 -9.50
CA SER A 144 2.10 -5.25 -10.18
C SER A 144 1.21 -4.83 -11.34
N PHE A 145 1.71 -3.90 -12.15
CA PHE A 145 1.02 -3.27 -13.28
C PHE A 145 1.58 -3.66 -14.65
N LEU A 146 2.57 -4.58 -14.71
CA LEU A 146 3.13 -5.08 -15.97
C LEU A 146 2.29 -6.19 -16.61
N GLU A 147 1.53 -6.94 -15.82
CA GLU A 147 0.63 -7.96 -16.35
C GLU A 147 -0.76 -7.32 -16.57
N PRO A 148 -1.28 -7.30 -17.82
CA PRO A 148 -2.50 -6.56 -18.15
C PRO A 148 -3.77 -7.02 -17.41
N LYS A 149 -3.96 -8.33 -17.20
CA LYS A 149 -5.13 -8.88 -16.48
C LYS A 149 -5.10 -8.50 -15.01
N LEU A 150 -3.93 -8.54 -14.38
CA LEU A 150 -3.75 -8.12 -12.99
C LEU A 150 -3.96 -6.62 -12.87
N LEU A 151 -3.38 -5.80 -13.76
CA LEU A 151 -3.62 -4.36 -13.79
C LEU A 151 -5.13 -4.04 -13.93
N SER A 152 -5.84 -4.77 -14.79
CA SER A 152 -7.29 -4.61 -14.96
C SER A 152 -8.05 -4.85 -13.66
N VAL A 153 -7.80 -5.97 -12.96
CA VAL A 153 -8.43 -6.26 -11.66
C VAL A 153 -8.05 -5.21 -10.61
N LEU A 154 -6.77 -4.81 -10.55
CA LEU A 154 -6.32 -3.79 -9.60
C LEU A 154 -6.92 -2.41 -9.87
N SER A 155 -7.22 -2.11 -11.14
CA SER A 155 -7.88 -0.85 -11.51
C SER A 155 -9.34 -0.84 -11.04
N GLU A 156 -10.01 -1.99 -10.98
CA GLU A 156 -11.31 -2.09 -10.30
C GLU A 156 -11.18 -1.73 -8.81
N HIS A 157 -10.09 -2.13 -8.12
CA HIS A 157 -9.89 -1.76 -6.71
C HIS A 157 -9.77 -0.26 -6.56
N ALA A 158 -8.89 0.35 -7.35
CA ALA A 158 -8.58 1.76 -7.28
C ALA A 158 -9.75 2.65 -7.73
N SER A 159 -10.75 2.07 -8.39
CA SER A 159 -11.99 2.76 -8.78
C SER A 159 -13.05 2.79 -7.67
N GLU A 160 -12.90 1.99 -6.60
CA GLU A 160 -13.84 2.01 -5.48
C GLU A 160 -13.70 3.31 -4.68
N SER A 161 -14.80 3.96 -4.32
CA SER A 161 -14.79 5.26 -3.64
C SER A 161 -14.09 5.24 -2.27
N ASN A 162 -13.99 4.07 -1.64
CA ASN A 162 -13.29 3.87 -0.38
C ASN A 162 -11.87 3.30 -0.56
N CYS A 163 -11.29 3.34 -1.77
CA CYS A 163 -9.94 2.83 -2.02
C CYS A 163 -9.11 3.79 -2.90
N GLN A 164 -7.87 4.07 -2.50
CA GLN A 164 -6.91 4.80 -3.34
C GLN A 164 -5.75 3.89 -3.75
N GLY A 165 -5.64 3.63 -5.06
CA GLY A 165 -4.50 2.94 -5.64
C GLY A 165 -3.39 3.89 -6.07
N PHE A 166 -2.15 3.49 -5.85
CA PHE A 166 -0.96 4.17 -6.36
C PHE A 166 -0.07 3.22 -7.17
N LEU A 167 0.28 3.61 -8.40
CA LEU A 167 1.33 2.95 -9.17
C LEU A 167 2.69 3.45 -8.68
N SER A 168 3.49 2.56 -8.09
CA SER A 168 4.81 2.90 -7.57
C SER A 168 5.85 2.88 -8.69
N ILE A 169 6.37 4.05 -9.01
CA ILE A 169 7.37 4.24 -10.05
C ILE A 169 8.72 4.65 -9.47
N ASP A 170 9.79 4.29 -10.19
CA ASP A 170 11.15 4.75 -10.01
C ASP A 170 11.87 4.79 -11.36
N ASN A 171 13.18 5.00 -11.33
CA ASN A 171 14.02 5.07 -12.52
C ASN A 171 13.90 3.86 -13.45
N ASP A 172 13.57 2.67 -12.92
CA ASP A 172 13.62 1.42 -13.67
C ASP A 172 12.27 1.11 -14.35
N ASN A 173 11.16 1.67 -13.87
CA ASN A 173 9.81 1.29 -14.33
C ASN A 173 8.85 2.46 -14.60
N PHE A 174 9.32 3.71 -14.61
CA PHE A 174 8.44 4.87 -14.76
C PHE A 174 7.69 4.85 -16.10
N GLU A 175 8.33 4.48 -17.21
CA GLU A 175 7.66 4.44 -18.52
C GLU A 175 6.46 3.49 -18.53
N GLN A 176 6.62 2.28 -18.00
CA GLN A 176 5.52 1.31 -17.89
C GLN A 176 4.46 1.78 -16.90
N GLY A 177 4.87 2.47 -15.82
CA GLY A 177 3.94 3.07 -14.87
C GLY A 177 3.10 4.19 -15.49
N LEU A 178 3.68 5.03 -16.34
CA LEU A 178 2.97 6.09 -17.06
C LEU A 178 2.00 5.52 -18.11
N LEU A 179 2.38 4.44 -18.80
CA LEU A 179 1.48 3.71 -19.69
C LEU A 179 0.29 3.11 -18.93
N ALA A 180 0.55 2.47 -17.78
CA ALA A 180 -0.51 1.91 -16.93
C ALA A 180 -1.44 3.00 -16.38
N PHE A 181 -0.89 4.14 -15.95
CA PHE A 181 -1.64 5.31 -15.51
C PHE A 181 -2.57 5.84 -16.61
N SER A 182 -2.02 6.03 -17.81
CA SER A 182 -2.76 6.54 -18.97
C SER A 182 -3.84 5.57 -19.46
N SER A 183 -3.70 4.27 -19.20
CA SER A 183 -4.67 3.24 -19.60
C SER A 183 -5.96 3.29 -18.77
N TYR A 184 -5.96 3.94 -17.60
CA TYR A 184 -7.11 4.06 -16.71
C TYR A 184 -7.24 5.50 -16.16
N PRO A 185 -7.67 6.46 -17.00
CA PRO A 185 -7.77 7.86 -16.60
C PRO A 185 -8.67 8.06 -15.36
N GLY A 186 -8.20 8.85 -14.39
CA GLY A 186 -8.93 9.16 -13.17
C GLY A 186 -8.99 8.05 -12.11
N VAL A 187 -8.38 6.89 -12.35
CA VAL A 187 -8.40 5.75 -11.42
C VAL A 187 -7.17 5.73 -10.52
N TRP A 188 -5.99 5.95 -11.09
CA TRP A 188 -4.72 5.81 -10.38
C TRP A 188 -4.16 7.16 -9.94
N LYS A 189 -3.38 7.13 -8.86
CA LYS A 189 -2.33 8.12 -8.61
C LYS A 189 -0.97 7.46 -8.83
N LEU A 190 0.08 8.27 -8.97
CA LEU A 190 1.46 7.82 -9.02
C LEU A 190 2.18 8.05 -7.70
N ALA A 191 3.11 7.15 -7.38
CA ALA A 191 4.01 7.29 -6.25
C ALA A 191 5.47 7.18 -6.74
N LEU A 192 6.15 8.31 -6.85
CA LEU A 192 7.54 8.37 -7.28
C LEU A 192 8.47 8.12 -6.09
N MET A 193 9.28 7.08 -6.18
CA MET A 193 10.38 6.85 -5.24
C MET A 193 11.62 7.60 -5.74
N GLN A 194 11.84 8.80 -5.21
CA GLN A 194 12.88 9.71 -5.68
C GLN A 194 14.28 9.33 -5.11
N PRO A 195 15.27 9.01 -5.96
CA PRO A 195 16.69 8.94 -5.58
C PRO A 195 17.32 10.35 -5.57
N GLU A 196 18.64 10.45 -5.38
CA GLU A 196 19.35 11.71 -5.61
C GLU A 196 19.09 12.27 -7.02
N GLU A 197 19.02 13.60 -7.14
CA GLU A 197 18.62 14.27 -8.39
C GLU A 197 19.52 13.90 -9.56
N GLU A 198 20.81 13.77 -9.32
CA GLU A 198 21.82 13.40 -10.33
C GLU A 198 21.64 11.96 -10.86
N LYS A 199 20.83 11.15 -10.18
CA LYS A 199 20.51 9.77 -10.57
C LYS A 199 19.16 9.66 -11.26
N LEU A 200 18.37 10.73 -11.36
CA LEU A 200 17.11 10.68 -12.07
C LEU A 200 17.35 10.59 -13.58
N PRO A 201 16.61 9.73 -14.30
CA PRO A 201 16.63 9.74 -15.75
C PRO A 201 16.22 11.11 -16.27
N VAL A 202 16.97 11.64 -17.23
CA VAL A 202 16.75 12.98 -17.81
C VAL A 202 15.33 13.12 -18.37
N ASN A 203 14.75 12.02 -18.86
CA ASN A 203 13.41 11.97 -19.44
C ASN A 203 12.28 11.72 -18.43
N LEU A 204 12.56 11.39 -17.16
CA LEU A 204 11.53 11.04 -16.19
C LEU A 204 10.58 12.22 -15.90
N LEU A 205 11.13 13.40 -15.55
CA LEU A 205 10.31 14.56 -15.23
C LEU A 205 9.56 15.13 -16.44
N PRO A 206 10.18 15.24 -17.64
CA PRO A 206 9.43 15.57 -18.85
C PRO A 206 8.27 14.60 -19.11
N ALA A 207 8.52 13.28 -19.09
CA ALA A 207 7.48 12.29 -19.35
C ALA A 207 6.33 12.34 -18.32
N VAL A 208 6.63 12.62 -17.05
CA VAL A 208 5.61 12.83 -16.01
C VAL A 208 4.78 14.08 -16.29
N ARG A 209 5.41 15.20 -16.68
CA ARG A 209 4.69 16.46 -16.97
C ARG A 209 3.74 16.34 -18.15
N ASP A 210 4.07 15.50 -19.12
CA ASP A 210 3.26 15.33 -20.33
C ASP A 210 1.94 14.61 -20.06
N VAL A 211 1.85 13.80 -18.99
CA VAL A 211 0.70 12.91 -18.76
C VAL A 211 0.06 13.02 -17.38
N VAL A 212 0.67 13.71 -16.41
CA VAL A 212 0.23 13.72 -15.01
C VAL A 212 -0.05 15.14 -14.53
N SER A 213 -1.22 15.34 -13.91
CA SER A 213 -1.59 16.64 -13.35
C SER A 213 -1.06 16.81 -11.91
N PRO A 214 -0.93 18.05 -11.42
CA PRO A 214 -0.65 18.31 -10.01
C PRO A 214 -1.66 17.61 -9.09
N GLY A 215 -1.15 16.94 -8.04
CA GLY A 215 -1.96 16.16 -7.10
C GLY A 215 -2.22 14.70 -7.49
N GLU A 216 -1.92 14.31 -8.74
CA GLU A 216 -2.02 12.93 -9.21
C GLU A 216 -0.72 12.14 -9.01
N ILE A 217 0.39 12.81 -8.67
CA ILE A 217 1.67 12.17 -8.33
C ILE A 217 2.18 12.64 -6.97
N ILE A 218 2.44 11.67 -6.11
CA ILE A 218 3.07 11.90 -4.81
C ILE A 218 4.54 11.50 -4.90
N ASN A 219 5.40 12.43 -4.53
CA ASN A 219 6.83 12.24 -4.50
C ASN A 219 7.31 11.81 -3.10
N PHE A 220 8.12 10.76 -3.08
CA PHE A 220 8.72 10.18 -1.88
C PHE A 220 10.24 10.23 -1.98
N PRO A 221 10.88 11.32 -1.53
CA PRO A 221 12.32 11.39 -1.41
C PRO A 221 12.83 10.27 -0.50
N TYR A 222 13.91 9.63 -0.94
CA TYR A 222 14.53 8.59 -0.14
C TYR A 222 15.02 9.16 1.21
N HIS A 223 14.52 8.57 2.29
CA HIS A 223 14.88 8.93 3.67
C HIS A 223 15.05 7.64 4.49
N ARG A 224 16.29 7.22 4.72
CA ARG A 224 16.56 6.02 5.54
C ARG A 224 17.98 6.02 6.09
N ALA A 225 18.12 5.58 7.34
CA ALA A 225 19.40 5.38 8.01
C ALA A 225 20.29 6.65 7.99
N GLY A 226 19.71 7.81 8.30
CA GLY A 226 20.41 9.10 8.32
C GLY A 226 20.70 9.70 6.94
N LYS A 227 20.39 8.99 5.84
CA LYS A 227 20.45 9.54 4.49
C LYS A 227 19.12 10.18 4.13
N HIS A 228 19.16 11.45 3.77
CA HIS A 228 18.01 12.25 3.37
C HIS A 228 18.27 12.86 1.99
N VAL A 229 17.43 12.50 1.02
CA VAL A 229 17.41 13.14 -0.28
C VAL A 229 16.58 14.41 -0.19
N GLN A 230 17.10 15.52 -0.73
CA GLN A 230 16.36 16.77 -0.80
C GLN A 230 15.14 16.59 -1.72
N PRO A 231 13.93 16.98 -1.29
CA PRO A 231 12.75 16.86 -2.14
C PRO A 231 12.87 17.75 -3.37
N LEU A 232 12.59 17.18 -4.54
CA LEU A 232 12.41 17.99 -5.74
C LEU A 232 11.20 18.90 -5.59
N LYS A 233 11.38 20.18 -5.93
CA LYS A 233 10.32 21.20 -5.90
C LYS A 233 9.98 21.62 -7.33
N VAL A 234 9.40 20.70 -8.07
CA VAL A 234 9.07 20.88 -9.49
C VAL A 234 7.67 20.34 -9.76
N GLU A 235 6.90 21.05 -10.59
CA GLU A 235 5.60 20.55 -11.05
C GLU A 235 5.78 19.30 -11.94
N PRO A 236 4.87 18.30 -11.85
CA PRO A 236 3.64 18.25 -11.05
C PRO A 236 3.79 17.57 -9.67
N LEU A 237 5.03 17.44 -9.15
CA LEU A 237 5.31 16.61 -7.98
C LEU A 237 4.74 17.19 -6.68
N THR A 238 3.87 16.43 -6.01
CA THR A 238 3.44 16.72 -4.64
C THR A 238 4.28 15.95 -3.63
N ASN A 239 5.11 16.65 -2.87
CA ASN A 239 5.97 16.00 -1.86
C ASN A 239 5.16 15.49 -0.65
N CYS A 240 5.46 14.27 -0.19
CA CYS A 240 4.83 13.69 1.00
C CYS A 240 5.11 14.54 2.27
N PRO A 241 4.09 15.16 2.90
CA PRO A 241 4.28 16.08 4.02
C PRO A 241 4.92 15.43 5.25
N GLN A 242 4.66 14.14 5.47
CA GLN A 242 5.26 13.39 6.58
C GLN A 242 6.79 13.28 6.45
N ILE A 243 7.32 13.31 5.23
CA ILE A 243 8.76 13.18 4.96
C ILE A 243 9.42 14.56 4.93
N THR A 244 8.74 15.55 4.36
CA THR A 244 9.32 16.86 4.03
C THR A 244 9.01 17.96 5.04
N THR A 245 8.17 17.69 6.04
CA THR A 245 7.78 18.67 7.06
C THR A 245 7.82 18.04 8.45
N THR A 246 7.80 18.88 9.48
CA THR A 246 7.66 18.45 10.88
C THR A 246 6.21 18.36 11.34
N ALA A 247 5.23 18.68 10.48
CA ALA A 247 3.82 18.78 10.84
C ALA A 247 3.16 17.43 11.16
N TYR A 248 3.75 16.32 10.71
CA TYR A 248 3.19 14.97 10.86
C TYR A 248 4.22 13.98 11.42
N PRO A 249 4.62 14.12 12.70
CA PRO A 249 5.63 13.25 13.32
C PRO A 249 5.11 11.81 13.51
N LEU A 250 6.01 10.83 13.43
CA LEU A 250 5.67 9.43 13.68
C LEU A 250 4.99 9.26 15.05
N GLN A 251 3.88 8.51 15.08
CA GLN A 251 3.07 8.35 16.30
C GLN A 251 2.98 6.87 16.70
N THR A 252 3.51 6.51 17.86
CA THR A 252 3.48 5.14 18.40
C THR A 252 2.25 4.85 19.25
N ASN A 253 1.66 5.87 19.90
CA ASN A 253 0.44 5.74 20.69
C ASN A 253 -0.74 5.29 19.84
N ARG A 254 -1.30 4.11 20.12
CA ARG A 254 -2.38 3.49 19.34
C ARG A 254 -3.69 4.28 19.36
N SER A 255 -3.89 5.11 20.38
CA SER A 255 -5.11 5.90 20.54
C SER A 255 -5.05 7.25 19.83
N GLU A 256 -3.92 7.58 19.18
CA GLU A 256 -3.74 8.84 18.47
C GLU A 256 -3.65 8.63 16.95
N PRO A 257 -4.15 9.59 16.15
CA PRO A 257 -4.11 9.50 14.70
C PRO A 257 -2.67 9.48 14.20
N LYS A 258 -2.40 8.59 13.25
CA LYS A 258 -1.09 8.46 12.62
C LYS A 258 -0.90 9.56 11.57
N PRO A 259 0.35 9.92 11.24
CA PRO A 259 0.66 10.90 10.19
C PRO A 259 -0.16 10.80 8.91
N CYS A 260 -0.29 9.59 8.34
CA CYS A 260 -1.06 9.40 7.11
C CYS A 260 -2.58 9.50 7.32
N GLN A 261 -3.07 9.26 8.53
CA GLN A 261 -4.46 9.46 8.89
C GLN A 261 -4.77 10.95 9.05
N SER A 262 -3.84 11.72 9.63
CA SER A 262 -3.99 13.17 9.82
C SER A 262 -3.79 13.97 8.53
N CYS A 263 -2.76 13.64 7.72
CA CYS A 263 -2.49 14.39 6.49
C CYS A 263 -3.45 14.02 5.35
N SER A 264 -4.04 12.81 5.40
CA SER A 264 -5.03 12.28 4.44
C SER A 264 -4.62 12.22 2.96
N LEU A 265 -3.42 12.70 2.58
CA LEU A 265 -2.96 12.81 1.19
C LEU A 265 -3.05 11.51 0.39
N CYS A 266 -2.83 10.37 1.05
CA CYS A 266 -2.86 9.06 0.41
C CYS A 266 -4.18 8.30 0.63
N LEU A 267 -5.11 8.88 1.38
CA LEU A 267 -6.42 8.28 1.63
C LEU A 267 -7.37 8.65 0.47
N PRO A 268 -8.38 7.81 0.20
CA PRO A 268 -9.46 8.19 -0.69
C PRO A 268 -10.19 9.43 -0.13
N GLY A 269 -10.57 10.33 -1.04
CA GLY A 269 -11.34 11.55 -0.76
C GLY A 269 -12.62 11.22 0.00
#